data_AF-A0A1H8FQF8-F1
#
_entry.id   AF-A0A1H8FQF8-F1
#
_cell.length_a   1.000
_cell.length_b   1.000
_cell.length_c   1.000
_cell.angle_alpha   90.00
_cell.angle_beta   90.00
_cell.angle_gamma   90.00
#
_symmetry.space_group_name_H-M   'P 1'
#
loop_
_entity.id
_entity.type
_entity.pdbx_description
1 polymer ?
#
loop_
_entity_poly.entity_id
_entity_poly.type
_entity_poly.pdbx_seq_one_letter_code
_entity_poly.pdbx_strand_id
1 'polypeptide(L)'
;MSIRLLLAGRYGGGDAFFSPPEPPEPWLRRVERWFQENVGEGLEGSRRLDGPQGAPMLLLRLHPAAGEVSVVAAGQARVVISAETSAVGPGYHIYLCEVLKQLGQALHITWADRDAEASVGDPTGYFHTGDAGAVEQQMLTWLSKVASQVLELRGQGRSGFALSMRFGHAFEHPGALLTPLGPRDEAWLRAVCEEPQRGQDVFPWWKPGVNAASRRGRALSLLWTELIWRPPLLEEERRLYRNVAKLLEQAWREEPTREYPWREWQEVLGYLGLGGTLAEEVSRRAALAPEGPRIGYRRGSVHVALPEGWEIRIPGSLAEERLGDGSWVARDHRRSVRFVPLEDAEDIAPASSERRVLELEHRGARVSGRASLHMEPGECRLTALCHAGTRRALCVVSFDDPDEQDWALGTWRSLDRAIAA
;
A
#
# COMPACT_ATOMS: atom_id res chain seq x y z
N MET A 1 5.41 16.61 -8.70
CA MET A 1 4.32 17.09 -7.83
C MET A 1 3.12 16.19 -8.03
N SER A 2 2.55 15.59 -6.99
CA SER A 2 1.32 14.78 -7.09
C SER A 2 0.07 15.66 -7.17
N ILE A 3 -1.06 15.09 -7.61
CA ILE A 3 -2.35 15.78 -7.61
C ILE A 3 -3.02 15.54 -6.26
N ARG A 4 -2.97 16.58 -5.41
CA ARG A 4 -3.46 16.55 -4.03
C ARG A 4 -4.67 17.45 -3.88
N LEU A 5 -5.73 16.92 -3.30
CA LEU A 5 -6.87 17.66 -2.79
C LEU A 5 -6.52 18.17 -1.38
N LEU A 6 -6.66 19.47 -1.14
CA LEU A 6 -6.49 20.06 0.20
C LEU A 6 -7.66 20.99 0.50
N LEU A 7 -8.70 20.49 1.18
CA LEU A 7 -9.87 21.29 1.51
C LEU A 7 -9.77 21.82 2.95
N ALA A 8 -10.09 23.09 3.14
CA ALA A 8 -10.27 23.67 4.47
C ALA A 8 -11.73 24.05 4.66
N GLY A 9 -12.23 23.95 5.89
CA GLY A 9 -13.61 24.34 6.19
C GLY A 9 -13.85 24.55 7.67
N ARG A 10 -15.10 24.89 7.99
CA ARG A 10 -15.58 24.99 9.38
C ARG A 10 -16.82 24.13 9.57
N TYR A 11 -16.84 23.34 10.63
CA TYR A 11 -17.99 22.49 10.99
C TYR A 11 -18.82 23.13 12.11
N GLY A 12 -20.07 22.69 12.27
CA GLY A 12 -20.94 23.17 13.36
C GLY A 12 -21.65 24.50 13.10
N GLY A 13 -21.75 24.94 11.83
CA GLY A 13 -22.42 26.17 11.41
C GLY A 13 -23.96 26.13 11.38
N GLY A 14 -24.62 25.36 12.26
CA GLY A 14 -26.08 25.39 12.41
C GLY A 14 -26.53 26.58 13.27
N ASP A 15 -27.75 27.10 13.04
CA ASP A 15 -28.40 28.34 13.55
C ASP A 15 -28.34 28.67 15.07
N ALA A 16 -27.61 27.93 15.89
CA ALA A 16 -27.45 28.22 17.30
C ALA A 16 -26.29 29.19 17.54
N PHE A 17 -26.57 30.50 17.44
CA PHE A 17 -25.66 31.61 17.78
C PHE A 17 -25.02 31.55 19.19
N PHE A 18 -25.36 30.56 20.02
CA PHE A 18 -24.94 30.44 21.42
C PHE A 18 -24.40 29.05 21.83
N SER A 19 -24.26 28.09 20.93
CA SER A 19 -23.67 26.79 21.28
C SER A 19 -22.14 26.82 21.17
N PRO A 20 -21.39 26.29 22.17
CA PRO A 20 -19.95 26.15 22.02
C PRO A 20 -19.64 25.21 20.84
N PRO A 21 -18.55 25.48 20.09
CA PRO A 21 -18.16 24.62 18.99
C PRO A 21 -17.94 23.19 19.49
N GLU A 22 -18.44 22.22 18.74
CA GLU A 22 -18.29 20.82 19.11
C GLU A 22 -16.80 20.45 19.24
N PRO A 23 -16.42 19.69 20.29
CA PRO A 23 -15.05 19.23 20.44
C PRO A 23 -14.58 18.35 19.25
N PRO A 24 -13.29 18.44 18.86
CA PRO A 24 -12.75 17.70 17.71
C PRO A 24 -12.99 16.18 17.72
N GLU A 25 -12.79 15.53 18.86
CA GLU A 25 -12.86 14.07 19.00
C GLU A 25 -14.26 13.48 18.75
N PRO A 26 -15.33 13.96 19.41
CA PRO A 26 -16.71 13.61 19.06
C PRO A 26 -17.04 13.84 17.58
N TRP A 27 -16.59 14.97 17.02
CA TRP A 27 -16.85 15.30 15.63
C TRP A 27 -16.17 14.30 14.66
N LEU A 28 -14.90 13.97 14.89
CA LEU A 28 -14.18 12.96 14.10
C LEU A 28 -14.82 11.57 14.18
N ARG A 29 -15.39 11.18 15.34
CA ARG A 29 -16.15 9.93 15.44
C ARG A 29 -17.40 9.93 14.56
N ARG A 30 -18.06 11.08 14.40
CA ARG A 30 -19.20 11.19 13.47
C ARG A 30 -18.74 11.16 12.01
N VAL A 31 -17.61 11.78 11.69
CA VAL A 31 -17.00 11.66 10.35
C VAL A 31 -16.70 10.20 10.04
N GLU A 32 -16.01 9.50 10.94
CA GLU A 32 -15.69 8.07 10.80
C GLU A 32 -16.96 7.23 10.56
N ARG A 33 -18.00 7.43 11.38
CA ARG A 33 -19.29 6.76 11.22
C ARG A 33 -19.96 7.07 9.88
N TRP A 34 -19.97 8.34 9.47
CA TRP A 34 -20.56 8.75 8.20
C TRP A 34 -19.88 8.04 7.03
N PHE A 35 -18.55 7.92 7.03
CA PHE A 35 -17.83 7.16 6.01
C PHE A 35 -18.18 5.68 6.03
N GLN A 36 -18.30 5.06 7.21
CA GLN A 36 -18.71 3.65 7.33
C GLN A 36 -20.11 3.41 6.73
N GLU A 37 -21.05 4.34 6.95
CA GLU A 37 -22.43 4.24 6.48
C GLU A 37 -22.61 4.57 4.99
N ASN A 38 -21.88 5.57 4.46
CA ASN A 38 -22.12 6.12 3.12
C ASN A 38 -21.12 5.62 2.06
N VAL A 39 -19.91 5.25 2.46
CA VAL A 39 -18.89 4.69 1.56
C VAL A 39 -18.88 3.17 1.59
N GLY A 40 -19.31 2.57 2.71
CA GLY A 40 -19.48 1.13 2.86
C GLY A 40 -18.21 0.35 2.49
N GLU A 41 -18.34 -0.54 1.50
CA GLU A 41 -17.24 -1.42 1.03
C GLU A 41 -16.07 -0.66 0.37
N GLY A 42 -16.25 0.63 0.06
CA GLY A 42 -15.17 1.50 -0.39
C GLY A 42 -14.17 1.82 0.73
N LEU A 43 -14.56 1.77 2.00
CA LEU A 43 -13.69 2.06 3.14
C LEU A 43 -12.95 0.79 3.57
N GLU A 44 -11.65 0.73 3.28
CA GLU A 44 -10.80 -0.42 3.62
C GLU A 44 -10.32 -0.38 5.07
N GLY A 45 -10.30 0.81 5.69
CA GLY A 45 -9.90 0.98 7.08
C GLY A 45 -9.95 2.44 7.52
N SER A 46 -10.03 2.63 8.83
CA SER A 46 -9.97 3.94 9.49
C SER A 46 -9.08 3.86 10.73
N ARG A 47 -8.32 4.93 11.00
CA ARG A 47 -7.47 5.03 12.19
C ARG A 47 -7.50 6.45 12.73
N ARG A 48 -7.57 6.59 14.05
CA ARG A 48 -7.44 7.86 14.75
C ARG A 48 -6.06 7.96 15.39
N LEU A 49 -5.44 9.13 15.28
CA LEU A 49 -4.12 9.44 15.84
C LEU A 49 -3.99 10.94 16.12
N ASP A 50 -2.91 11.31 16.79
CA ASP A 50 -2.51 12.70 16.95
C ASP A 50 -1.82 13.20 15.68
N GLY A 51 -2.41 14.21 15.06
CA GLY A 51 -1.89 14.89 13.89
C GLY A 51 -0.87 15.98 14.23
N PRO A 52 -0.56 16.86 13.25
CA PRO A 52 0.35 17.97 13.45
C PRO A 52 -0.06 18.84 14.65
N GLN A 53 0.92 19.22 15.48
CA GLN A 53 0.70 20.04 16.69
C GLN A 53 -0.24 19.40 17.72
N GLY A 54 -0.41 18.07 17.69
CA GLY A 54 -1.29 17.34 18.61
C GLY A 54 -2.78 17.47 18.30
N ALA A 55 -3.15 17.97 17.11
CA ALA A 55 -4.54 18.06 16.71
C ALA A 55 -5.11 16.66 16.38
N PRO A 56 -6.32 16.30 16.86
CA PRO A 56 -6.94 15.03 16.50
C PRO A 56 -7.08 14.84 15.00
N MET A 57 -6.71 13.65 14.53
CA MET A 57 -6.66 13.29 13.12
C MET A 57 -7.30 11.93 12.87
N LEU A 58 -8.07 11.84 11.79
CA LEU A 58 -8.64 10.60 11.26
C LEU A 58 -8.01 10.32 9.90
N LEU A 59 -7.43 9.13 9.74
CA LEU A 59 -6.94 8.60 8.47
C LEU A 59 -7.95 7.58 7.93
N LEU A 60 -8.33 7.72 6.66
CA LEU A 60 -9.29 6.88 5.97
C LEU A 60 -8.64 6.24 4.73
N ARG A 61 -8.71 4.93 4.62
CA ARG A 61 -8.20 4.19 3.46
C ARG A 61 -9.35 3.90 2.51
N LEU A 62 -9.39 4.60 1.36
CA LEU A 62 -10.49 4.50 0.38
C LEU A 62 -10.14 3.77 -0.91
N HIS A 63 -8.85 3.55 -1.20
CA HIS A 63 -8.42 2.79 -2.36
C HIS A 63 -7.02 2.19 -2.12
N PRO A 64 -6.73 0.97 -2.58
CA PRO A 64 -5.43 0.32 -2.36
C PRO A 64 -4.30 1.06 -3.06
N ALA A 65 -4.52 1.65 -4.23
CA ALA A 65 -3.52 2.49 -4.89
C ALA A 65 -3.39 3.91 -4.29
N ALA A 66 -4.33 4.37 -3.46
CA ALA A 66 -4.24 5.72 -2.86
C ALA A 66 -3.53 5.70 -1.50
N GLY A 67 -2.93 6.83 -1.15
CA GLY A 67 -2.63 7.16 0.24
C GLY A 67 -3.91 7.35 1.07
N GLU A 68 -3.77 7.41 2.39
CA GLU A 68 -4.90 7.65 3.28
C GLU A 68 -5.42 9.10 3.14
N VAL A 69 -6.74 9.27 3.14
CA VAL A 69 -7.38 10.57 3.27
C VAL A 69 -7.24 11.01 4.72
N SER A 70 -6.61 12.15 4.91
CA SER A 70 -6.39 12.76 6.22
C SER A 70 -7.50 13.77 6.52
N VAL A 71 -8.19 13.60 7.63
CA VAL A 71 -9.14 14.58 8.19
C VAL A 71 -8.58 15.07 9.53
N VAL A 72 -8.14 16.32 9.55
CA VAL A 72 -7.63 16.98 10.76
C VAL A 72 -8.70 17.90 11.31
N ALA A 73 -9.13 17.67 12.56
CA ALA A 73 -10.03 18.57 13.27
C ALA A 73 -9.20 19.54 14.11
N ALA A 74 -8.85 20.66 13.49
CA ALA A 74 -8.13 21.74 14.17
C ALA A 74 -9.08 22.50 15.12
N GLY A 75 -8.51 23.09 16.18
CA GLY A 75 -9.28 23.86 17.16
C GLY A 75 -10.16 24.95 16.52
N GLN A 76 -11.19 25.39 17.26
CA GLN A 76 -12.20 26.37 16.80
C GLN A 76 -13.08 25.87 15.64
N ALA A 77 -13.47 24.60 15.68
CA ALA A 77 -14.33 23.97 14.69
C ALA A 77 -13.79 24.02 13.24
N ARG A 78 -12.46 23.98 13.08
CA ARG A 78 -11.81 23.99 11.76
C ARG A 78 -11.52 22.56 11.33
N VAL A 79 -11.74 22.28 10.05
CA VAL A 79 -11.36 21.01 9.44
C VAL A 79 -10.39 21.26 8.30
N VAL A 80 -9.37 20.42 8.19
CA VAL A 80 -8.53 20.31 6.99
C VAL A 80 -8.57 18.87 6.49
N ILE A 81 -8.98 18.68 5.24
CA ILE A 81 -8.98 17.39 4.56
C ILE A 81 -7.90 17.38 3.48
N SER A 82 -7.09 16.33 3.47
CA SER A 82 -6.00 16.16 2.50
C SER A 82 -6.03 14.76 1.90
N ALA A 83 -5.94 14.66 0.57
CA ALA A 83 -5.86 13.38 -0.14
C ALA A 83 -5.02 13.48 -1.42
N GLU A 84 -4.13 12.50 -1.65
CA GLU A 84 -3.50 12.32 -2.96
C GLU A 84 -4.39 11.45 -3.85
N THR A 85 -4.65 11.93 -5.07
CA THR A 85 -5.59 11.28 -6.02
C THR A 85 -4.93 10.84 -7.33
N SER A 86 -3.73 11.36 -7.63
CA SER A 86 -2.97 11.02 -8.84
C SER A 86 -2.68 9.53 -8.97
N ALA A 87 -2.59 8.82 -7.86
CA ALA A 87 -2.31 7.39 -7.86
C ALA A 87 -3.43 6.49 -8.39
N VAL A 88 -4.67 7.00 -8.40
CA VAL A 88 -5.85 6.19 -8.74
C VAL A 88 -6.47 6.64 -10.05
N GLY A 89 -6.48 7.94 -10.32
CA GLY A 89 -6.94 8.52 -11.58
C GLY A 89 -8.13 9.48 -11.45
N PRO A 90 -8.56 10.06 -12.59
CA PRO A 90 -9.56 11.12 -12.61
C PRO A 90 -10.93 10.69 -12.07
N GLY A 91 -11.35 9.45 -12.31
CA GLY A 91 -12.63 8.93 -11.82
C GLY A 91 -12.67 8.84 -10.29
N TYR A 92 -11.56 8.44 -9.67
CA TYR A 92 -11.43 8.46 -8.21
C TYR A 92 -11.38 9.88 -7.63
N HIS A 93 -10.67 10.80 -8.30
CA HIS A 93 -10.62 12.20 -7.88
C HIS A 93 -12.02 12.81 -7.83
N ILE A 94 -12.80 12.62 -8.90
CA ILE A 94 -14.20 13.07 -8.99
C ILE A 94 -15.05 12.42 -7.90
N TYR A 95 -14.95 11.09 -7.75
CA TYR A 95 -15.65 10.36 -6.70
C TYR A 95 -15.37 10.94 -5.31
N LEU A 96 -14.10 11.18 -4.97
CA LEU A 96 -13.72 11.72 -3.67
C LEU A 96 -14.26 13.13 -3.45
N CYS A 97 -14.22 13.99 -4.48
CA CYS A 97 -14.81 15.31 -4.39
C CYS A 97 -16.31 15.24 -4.08
N GLU A 98 -17.05 14.36 -4.74
CA GLU A 98 -18.49 14.19 -4.49
C GLU A 98 -18.77 13.62 -3.09
N VAL A 99 -17.99 12.64 -2.62
CA VAL A 99 -18.08 12.14 -1.25
C VAL A 99 -17.87 13.26 -0.23
N LEU A 100 -16.87 14.12 -0.43
CA LEU A 100 -16.57 15.21 0.50
C LEU A 100 -17.61 16.34 0.44
N LYS A 101 -18.23 16.59 -0.72
CA LYS A 101 -19.40 17.47 -0.82
C LYS A 101 -20.58 16.93 0.00
N GLN A 102 -20.88 15.64 -0.13
CA GLN A 102 -21.95 14.99 0.64
C GLN A 102 -21.66 15.00 2.15
N LEU A 103 -20.41 14.75 2.55
CA LEU A 103 -19.98 14.91 3.95
C LEU A 103 -20.22 16.34 4.44
N GLY A 104 -19.86 17.34 3.63
CA GLY A 104 -20.06 18.74 3.97
C GLY A 104 -21.53 19.11 4.15
N GLN A 105 -22.41 18.57 3.31
CA GLN A 105 -23.86 18.72 3.45
C GLN A 105 -24.38 18.03 4.73
N ALA A 106 -23.96 16.79 4.98
CA ALA A 106 -24.44 15.98 6.11
C ALA A 106 -23.96 16.50 7.48
N LEU A 107 -22.75 17.06 7.55
CA LEU A 107 -22.13 17.54 8.78
C LEU A 107 -22.06 19.06 8.90
N HIS A 108 -22.76 19.78 8.01
CA HIS A 108 -22.80 21.25 7.96
C HIS A 108 -21.40 21.88 7.95
N ILE A 109 -20.56 21.43 7.02
CA ILE A 109 -19.23 21.99 6.79
C ILE A 109 -19.34 23.10 5.76
N THR A 110 -18.94 24.31 6.15
CA THR A 110 -18.72 25.40 5.21
C THR A 110 -17.30 25.33 4.71
N TRP A 111 -17.13 24.95 3.44
CA TRP A 111 -15.82 24.90 2.78
C TRP A 111 -15.31 26.30 2.48
N ALA A 112 -14.02 26.51 2.66
CA ALA A 112 -13.34 27.73 2.23
C ALA A 112 -13.22 27.76 0.71
N ASP A 113 -13.11 28.97 0.16
CA ASP A 113 -12.77 29.17 -1.24
C ASP A 113 -11.33 28.70 -1.53
N ARG A 114 -11.06 28.49 -2.82
CA ARG A 114 -9.71 28.13 -3.30
C ARG A 114 -8.73 29.26 -2.99
N ASP A 115 -7.60 28.90 -2.41
CA ASP A 115 -6.45 29.78 -2.17
C ASP A 115 -5.19 29.13 -2.77
N ALA A 116 -4.75 29.69 -3.90
CA ALA A 116 -3.59 29.18 -4.62
C ALA A 116 -2.26 29.39 -3.86
N GLU A 117 -2.15 30.47 -3.07
CA GLU A 117 -0.94 30.77 -2.30
C GLU A 117 -0.78 29.80 -1.13
N ALA A 118 -1.88 29.48 -0.45
CA ALA A 118 -1.90 28.48 0.62
C ALA A 118 -1.98 27.03 0.10
N SER A 119 -2.02 26.82 -1.23
CA SER A 119 -2.28 25.52 -1.86
C SER A 119 -3.58 24.84 -1.37
N VAL A 120 -4.55 25.65 -0.93
CA VAL A 120 -5.87 25.19 -0.48
C VAL A 120 -6.82 25.15 -1.67
N GLY A 121 -7.47 24.01 -1.82
CA GLY A 121 -8.50 23.72 -2.80
C GLY A 121 -8.21 22.45 -3.57
N ASP A 122 -8.93 22.33 -4.68
CA ASP A 122 -8.73 21.31 -5.69
C ASP A 122 -7.91 21.90 -6.86
N PRO A 123 -6.71 21.38 -7.16
CA PRO A 123 -5.90 21.90 -8.27
C PRO A 123 -6.55 21.71 -9.64
N THR A 124 -7.50 20.78 -9.78
CA THR A 124 -8.29 20.58 -11.01
C THR A 124 -9.48 21.53 -11.10
N GLY A 125 -9.90 22.09 -9.97
CA GLY A 125 -11.07 22.96 -9.85
C GLY A 125 -12.42 22.23 -9.81
N TYR A 126 -12.45 20.90 -9.95
CA TYR A 126 -13.68 20.10 -9.97
C TYR A 126 -14.52 20.27 -8.70
N PHE A 127 -13.89 20.35 -7.52
CA PHE A 127 -14.61 20.49 -6.25
C PHE A 127 -15.56 21.70 -6.24
N HIS A 128 -15.19 22.81 -6.86
CA HIS A 128 -16.04 24.01 -6.89
C HIS A 128 -16.85 24.16 -8.19
N THR A 129 -16.30 23.69 -9.33
CA THR A 129 -16.90 23.93 -10.65
C THR A 129 -17.76 22.77 -11.16
N GLY A 130 -17.47 21.54 -10.74
CA GLY A 130 -18.05 20.32 -11.30
C GLY A 130 -17.57 19.95 -12.72
N ASP A 131 -16.55 20.63 -13.27
CA ASP A 131 -16.05 20.33 -14.62
C ASP A 131 -15.09 19.13 -14.63
N ALA A 132 -15.59 17.98 -15.10
CA ALA A 132 -14.82 16.74 -15.17
C ALA A 132 -13.71 16.76 -16.23
N GLY A 133 -13.83 17.60 -17.28
CA GLY A 133 -12.87 17.61 -18.39
C GLY A 133 -11.48 18.08 -17.97
N ALA A 134 -11.42 19.08 -17.09
CA ALA A 134 -10.17 19.60 -16.54
C ALA A 134 -9.40 18.55 -15.72
N VAL A 135 -10.09 17.61 -15.08
CA VAL A 135 -9.49 16.56 -14.23
C VAL A 135 -8.66 15.59 -15.08
N GLU A 136 -9.23 15.08 -16.18
CA GLU A 136 -8.53 14.12 -17.06
C GLU A 136 -7.25 14.76 -17.64
N GLN A 137 -7.34 16.00 -18.13
CA GLN A 137 -6.19 16.71 -18.71
C GLN A 137 -5.07 16.96 -17.69
N GLN A 138 -5.43 17.32 -16.46
CA GLN A 138 -4.45 17.54 -15.40
C GLN A 138 -3.72 16.25 -15.02
N MET A 139 -4.44 15.12 -14.94
CA MET A 139 -3.87 13.79 -14.67
C MET A 139 -2.90 13.35 -15.76
N LEU A 140 -3.24 13.56 -17.04
CA LEU A 140 -2.36 13.25 -18.17
C LEU A 140 -1.11 14.13 -18.18
N THR A 141 -1.27 15.43 -17.90
CA THR A 141 -0.15 16.38 -17.80
C THR A 141 0.81 15.99 -16.68
N TRP A 142 0.26 15.57 -15.53
CA TRP A 142 1.05 15.04 -14.42
C TRP A 142 1.82 13.78 -14.85
N LEU A 143 1.14 12.82 -15.48
CA LEU A 143 1.74 11.55 -15.89
C LEU A 143 2.90 11.75 -16.88
N SER A 144 2.71 12.62 -17.88
CA SER A 144 3.75 12.94 -18.88
C SER A 144 5.00 13.53 -18.22
N LYS A 145 4.84 14.41 -17.23
CA LYS A 145 5.96 14.98 -16.45
C LYS A 145 6.70 13.91 -15.65
N VAL A 146 5.97 13.00 -15.00
CA VAL A 146 6.56 11.89 -14.26
C VAL A 146 7.34 10.96 -15.19
N ALA A 147 6.74 10.56 -16.32
CA ALA A 147 7.39 9.69 -17.29
C ALA A 147 8.70 10.31 -17.82
N SER A 148 8.66 11.60 -18.15
CA SER A 148 9.84 12.36 -18.62
C SER A 148 10.95 12.37 -17.57
N GLN A 149 10.60 12.66 -16.31
CA GLN A 149 11.55 12.68 -15.20
C GLN A 149 12.17 11.29 -14.94
N VAL A 150 11.36 10.22 -15.02
CA VAL A 150 11.86 8.84 -14.86
C VAL A 150 12.85 8.50 -15.98
N LEU A 151 12.55 8.84 -17.24
CA LEU A 151 13.47 8.63 -18.36
C LEU A 151 14.80 9.39 -18.18
N GLU A 152 14.74 10.65 -17.74
CA GLU A 152 15.94 11.44 -17.46
C GLU A 152 16.82 10.80 -16.39
N LEU A 153 16.23 10.43 -15.24
CA LEU A 153 16.97 9.81 -14.14
C LEU A 153 17.53 8.44 -14.52
N ARG A 154 16.81 7.67 -15.35
CA ARG A 154 17.32 6.40 -15.93
C ARG A 154 18.50 6.65 -16.87
N GLY A 155 18.46 7.71 -17.68
CA GLY A 155 19.58 8.14 -18.51
C GLY A 155 20.85 8.46 -17.69
N GLN A 156 20.69 8.79 -16.41
CA GLN A 156 21.78 9.01 -15.45
C GLN A 156 22.20 7.73 -14.69
N GLY A 157 21.69 6.56 -15.09
CA GLY A 157 22.02 5.26 -14.46
C GLY A 157 21.25 4.97 -13.16
N ARG A 158 20.21 5.74 -12.83
CA ARG A 158 19.37 5.46 -11.66
C ARG A 158 18.31 4.39 -11.97
N SER A 159 17.86 3.67 -10.96
CA SER A 159 16.87 2.57 -11.07
C SER A 159 15.95 2.51 -9.85
N GLY A 160 15.01 1.56 -9.84
CA GLY A 160 14.10 1.33 -8.71
C GLY A 160 12.94 2.33 -8.63
N PHE A 161 12.49 2.85 -9.78
CA PHE A 161 11.40 3.80 -9.81
C PHE A 161 10.06 3.14 -9.55
N ALA A 162 9.27 3.79 -8.71
CA ALA A 162 7.90 3.41 -8.41
C ALA A 162 7.00 4.64 -8.57
N LEU A 163 5.89 4.46 -9.27
CA LEU A 163 4.82 5.45 -9.38
C LEU A 163 3.66 4.99 -8.53
N SER A 164 3.22 5.84 -7.60
CA SER A 164 1.97 5.62 -6.88
C SER A 164 1.93 4.33 -6.06
N MET A 165 3.11 3.84 -5.67
CA MET A 165 3.29 2.71 -4.77
C MET A 165 3.28 3.21 -3.34
N ARG A 166 2.74 2.39 -2.44
CA ARG A 166 2.69 2.71 -1.02
C ARG A 166 4.08 2.70 -0.40
N PHE A 167 4.24 3.55 0.60
CA PHE A 167 5.40 3.49 1.48
C PHE A 167 5.34 2.23 2.36
N GLY A 168 6.50 1.69 2.72
CA GLY A 168 6.63 0.51 3.58
C GLY A 168 7.04 -0.76 2.86
N HIS A 169 6.68 -0.88 1.57
CA HIS A 169 7.06 -2.01 0.71
C HIS A 169 7.68 -1.52 -0.60
N ALA A 170 8.91 -1.94 -0.87
CA ALA A 170 9.51 -1.82 -2.19
C ALA A 170 9.65 -3.22 -2.82
N PHE A 171 9.36 -3.33 -4.10
CA PHE A 171 9.32 -4.62 -4.79
C PHE A 171 10.50 -4.76 -5.73
N GLU A 172 11.11 -5.95 -5.77
CA GLU A 172 12.14 -6.26 -6.75
C GLU A 172 11.48 -6.75 -8.03
N HIS A 173 11.58 -5.95 -9.10
CA HIS A 173 11.04 -6.31 -10.40
C HIS A 173 11.84 -5.64 -11.53
N PRO A 174 12.10 -6.32 -12.67
CA PRO A 174 12.88 -5.77 -13.79
C PRO A 174 12.22 -4.61 -14.55
N GLY A 175 11.06 -4.13 -14.08
CA GLY A 175 10.31 -3.07 -14.77
C GLY A 175 11.05 -1.74 -14.70
N ALA A 176 10.91 -0.91 -15.73
CA ALA A 176 11.50 0.42 -15.71
C ALA A 176 10.84 1.33 -14.68
N LEU A 177 9.53 1.14 -14.48
CA LEU A 177 8.69 1.81 -13.50
C LEU A 177 7.70 0.81 -12.90
N LEU A 178 7.62 0.73 -11.57
CA LEU A 178 6.62 -0.09 -10.88
C LEU A 178 5.36 0.73 -10.61
N THR A 179 4.18 0.15 -10.88
CA THR A 179 2.89 0.82 -10.68
C THR A 179 1.91 -0.13 -9.96
N PRO A 180 0.82 0.38 -9.37
CA PRO A 180 -0.22 -0.46 -8.77
C PRO A 180 -0.90 -1.40 -9.77
N LEU A 181 -0.82 -1.12 -11.08
CA LEU A 181 -1.35 -1.97 -12.14
C LEU A 181 -0.25 -2.73 -12.89
N GLY A 182 0.87 -2.98 -12.21
CA GLY A 182 1.99 -3.76 -12.72
C GLY A 182 3.13 -2.91 -13.28
N PRO A 183 4.22 -3.55 -13.67
CA PRO A 183 5.41 -2.89 -14.19
C PRO A 183 5.13 -2.21 -15.53
N ARG A 184 5.90 -1.16 -15.83
CA ARG A 184 5.99 -0.54 -17.16
C ARG A 184 7.43 -0.56 -17.63
N ASP A 185 7.59 -0.75 -18.94
CA ASP A 185 8.89 -0.72 -19.58
C ASP A 185 9.23 0.68 -20.07
N GLU A 186 10.43 0.82 -20.63
CA GLU A 186 10.90 2.11 -21.13
C GLU A 186 10.19 2.53 -22.42
N ALA A 187 9.69 1.58 -23.22
CA ALA A 187 8.92 1.87 -24.43
C ALA A 187 7.58 2.53 -24.07
N TRP A 188 6.90 2.04 -23.03
CA TRP A 188 5.71 2.65 -22.47
C TRP A 188 6.00 4.08 -21.96
N LEU A 189 7.10 4.28 -21.23
CA LEU A 189 7.47 5.62 -20.75
C LEU A 189 7.65 6.63 -21.90
N ARG A 190 8.35 6.23 -22.97
CA ARG A 190 8.53 7.08 -24.17
C ARG A 190 7.19 7.38 -24.84
N ALA A 191 6.34 6.35 -25.02
CA ALA A 191 5.02 6.50 -25.60
C ALA A 191 4.14 7.48 -24.82
N VAL A 192 4.21 7.49 -23.50
CA VAL A 192 3.47 8.42 -22.62
C VAL A 192 4.02 9.85 -22.69
N CYS A 193 5.33 10.01 -22.90
CA CYS A 193 5.91 11.34 -23.12
C CYS A 193 5.43 11.95 -24.44
N GLU A 194 5.33 11.14 -25.50
CA GLU A 194 4.86 11.55 -26.82
C GLU A 194 3.34 11.78 -26.85
N GLU A 195 2.57 10.83 -26.32
CA GLU A 195 1.11 10.84 -26.30
C GLU A 195 0.61 10.38 -24.91
N PRO A 196 0.36 11.32 -23.98
CA PRO A 196 0.02 11.00 -22.59
C PRO A 196 -1.20 10.08 -22.45
N GLN A 197 -2.14 10.12 -23.39
CA GLN A 197 -3.34 9.28 -23.43
C GLN A 197 -3.00 7.78 -23.47
N ARG A 198 -1.82 7.41 -23.99
CA ARG A 198 -1.35 6.01 -24.00
C ARG A 198 -1.04 5.46 -22.62
N GLY A 199 -0.93 6.33 -21.61
CA GLY A 199 -0.66 5.95 -20.22
C GLY A 199 -1.90 5.85 -19.34
N GLN A 200 -3.11 5.96 -19.89
CA GLN A 200 -4.36 5.84 -19.11
C GLN A 200 -4.48 4.52 -18.36
N ASP A 201 -3.84 3.47 -18.87
CA ASP A 201 -3.82 2.12 -18.32
C ASP A 201 -3.06 2.00 -16.98
N VAL A 202 -2.35 3.04 -16.55
CA VAL A 202 -1.71 3.10 -15.22
C VAL A 202 -2.70 3.45 -14.10
N PHE A 203 -3.87 3.99 -14.45
CA PHE A 203 -4.86 4.45 -13.49
C PHE A 203 -5.92 3.37 -13.22
N PRO A 204 -6.06 2.89 -11.97
CA PRO A 204 -7.13 1.96 -11.57
C PRO A 204 -8.55 2.48 -11.84
N TRP A 205 -8.77 3.80 -11.80
CA TRP A 205 -10.09 4.40 -11.88
C TRP A 205 -10.09 5.63 -12.78
N TRP A 206 -10.25 5.40 -14.08
CA TRP A 206 -10.30 6.46 -15.07
C TRP A 206 -11.66 7.15 -15.15
N LYS A 207 -12.75 6.41 -15.41
CA LYS A 207 -14.07 7.01 -15.61
C LYS A 207 -14.84 7.21 -14.30
N PRO A 208 -15.59 8.32 -14.14
CA PRO A 208 -16.40 8.56 -12.94
C PRO A 208 -17.39 7.42 -12.64
N GLY A 209 -17.74 7.29 -11.36
CA GLY A 209 -18.69 6.29 -10.86
C GLY A 209 -18.06 4.93 -10.53
N VAL A 210 -18.69 4.20 -9.62
CA VAL A 210 -18.30 2.84 -9.25
C VAL A 210 -18.90 1.88 -10.30
N ASN A 211 -18.05 1.33 -11.16
CA ASN A 211 -18.44 0.53 -12.32
C ASN A 211 -17.52 -0.68 -12.48
N ALA A 212 -17.77 -1.52 -13.48
CA ALA A 212 -16.96 -2.70 -13.78
C ALA A 212 -15.45 -2.38 -13.89
N ALA A 213 -15.10 -1.28 -14.57
CA ALA A 213 -13.72 -0.87 -14.77
C ALA A 213 -13.02 -0.49 -13.47
N SER A 214 -13.67 0.30 -12.60
CA SER A 214 -13.07 0.71 -11.32
C SER A 214 -12.98 -0.44 -10.32
N ARG A 215 -13.96 -1.35 -10.29
CA ARG A 215 -13.87 -2.59 -9.47
C ARG A 215 -12.72 -3.49 -9.94
N ARG A 216 -12.56 -3.66 -11.25
CA ARG A 216 -11.42 -4.41 -11.82
C ARG A 216 -10.10 -3.72 -11.50
N GLY A 217 -9.99 -2.41 -11.67
CA GLY A 217 -8.77 -1.66 -11.35
C GLY A 217 -8.38 -1.77 -9.88
N ARG A 218 -9.36 -1.71 -8.97
CA ARG A 218 -9.16 -1.98 -7.54
C ARG A 218 -8.66 -3.40 -7.30
N ALA A 219 -9.29 -4.41 -7.89
CA ALA A 219 -8.87 -5.81 -7.75
C ALA A 219 -7.44 -6.03 -8.27
N LEU A 220 -7.10 -5.49 -9.45
CA LEU A 220 -5.76 -5.57 -10.01
C LEU A 220 -4.71 -4.89 -9.12
N SER A 221 -5.05 -3.74 -8.51
CA SER A 221 -4.18 -3.08 -7.55
C SER A 221 -3.86 -4.01 -6.37
N LEU A 222 -4.88 -4.65 -5.79
CA LEU A 222 -4.70 -5.61 -4.70
C LEU A 222 -3.88 -6.83 -5.13
N LEU A 223 -4.15 -7.38 -6.32
CA LEU A 223 -3.41 -8.53 -6.86
C LEU A 223 -1.93 -8.22 -7.07
N TRP A 224 -1.61 -7.01 -7.56
CA TRP A 224 -0.22 -6.59 -7.77
C TRP A 224 0.51 -6.31 -6.46
N THR A 225 -0.11 -5.60 -5.52
CA THR A 225 0.62 -5.00 -4.39
C THR A 225 0.39 -5.68 -3.04
N GLU A 226 -0.78 -6.26 -2.79
CA GLU A 226 -1.17 -6.74 -1.46
C GLU A 226 -1.28 -8.27 -1.36
N LEU A 227 -1.76 -8.93 -2.41
CA LEU A 227 -2.07 -10.36 -2.36
C LEU A 227 -0.79 -11.19 -2.18
N ILE A 228 -0.80 -12.06 -1.18
CA ILE A 228 0.24 -13.05 -0.94
C ILE A 228 -0.11 -14.30 -1.76
N TRP A 229 0.81 -14.82 -2.58
CA TRP A 229 0.48 -15.89 -3.55
C TRP A 229 0.64 -17.30 -2.97
N ARG A 230 -0.19 -17.59 -1.97
CA ARG A 230 -0.35 -18.91 -1.30
C ARG A 230 -1.71 -19.00 -0.60
N PRO A 231 -2.15 -20.15 -0.06
CA PRO A 231 -3.34 -20.21 0.79
C PRO A 231 -3.26 -19.22 1.98
N PRO A 232 -4.37 -18.56 2.36
CA PRO A 232 -4.36 -17.57 3.45
C PRO A 232 -4.16 -18.23 4.82
N LEU A 233 -3.27 -17.66 5.63
CA LEU A 233 -2.93 -18.11 6.99
C LEU A 233 -3.76 -17.40 8.05
N LEU A 234 -4.06 -16.12 7.80
CA LEU A 234 -4.74 -15.23 8.72
C LEU A 234 -6.13 -14.88 8.19
N GLU A 235 -7.03 -14.48 9.09
CA GLU A 235 -8.39 -14.11 8.69
C GLU A 235 -8.39 -12.80 7.88
N GLU A 236 -7.46 -11.89 8.17
CA GLU A 236 -7.22 -10.66 7.43
C GLU A 236 -6.84 -10.94 5.98
N GLU A 237 -5.95 -11.91 5.75
CA GLU A 237 -5.60 -12.38 4.41
C GLU A 237 -6.82 -13.00 3.73
N ARG A 238 -7.56 -13.87 4.43
CA ARG A 238 -8.76 -14.48 3.87
C ARG A 238 -9.80 -13.44 3.46
N ARG A 239 -9.96 -12.36 4.24
CA ARG A 239 -10.82 -11.21 3.89
C ARG A 239 -10.34 -10.52 2.62
N LEU A 240 -9.03 -10.30 2.45
CA LEU A 240 -8.45 -9.74 1.23
C LEU A 240 -8.78 -10.60 0.00
N TYR A 241 -8.65 -11.92 0.10
CA TYR A 241 -8.90 -12.82 -1.04
C TYR A 241 -10.38 -12.81 -1.42
N ARG A 242 -11.28 -12.86 -0.42
CA ARG A 242 -12.73 -12.73 -0.65
C ARG A 242 -13.10 -11.40 -1.29
N ASN A 243 -12.45 -10.31 -0.87
CA ASN A 243 -12.64 -8.99 -1.45
C ASN A 243 -12.23 -8.97 -2.94
N VAL A 244 -11.04 -9.47 -3.27
CA VAL A 244 -10.57 -9.58 -4.66
C VAL A 244 -11.53 -10.43 -5.50
N ALA A 245 -11.92 -11.62 -5.03
CA ALA A 245 -12.85 -12.49 -5.74
C ALA A 245 -14.19 -11.80 -5.99
N LYS A 246 -14.75 -11.13 -4.98
CA LYS A 246 -16.00 -10.38 -5.08
C LYS A 246 -15.90 -9.21 -6.07
N LEU A 247 -14.81 -8.43 -6.04
CA LEU A 247 -14.61 -7.31 -6.96
C LEU A 247 -14.55 -7.78 -8.42
N LEU A 248 -13.82 -8.88 -8.68
CA LEU A 248 -13.73 -9.47 -10.02
C LEU A 248 -15.06 -10.05 -10.48
N GLU A 249 -15.78 -10.76 -9.60
CA GLU A 249 -17.11 -11.31 -9.88
C GLU A 249 -18.13 -10.23 -10.22
N GLN A 250 -18.20 -9.18 -9.41
CA GLN A 250 -19.09 -8.03 -9.65
C GLN A 250 -18.72 -7.32 -10.96
N ALA A 251 -17.44 -7.08 -11.19
CA ALA A 251 -16.99 -6.44 -12.42
C ALA A 251 -17.33 -7.29 -13.66
N TRP A 252 -17.10 -8.61 -13.60
CA TRP A 252 -17.38 -9.52 -14.71
C TRP A 252 -18.88 -9.66 -14.99
N ARG A 253 -19.72 -9.72 -13.96
CA ARG A 253 -21.18 -9.75 -14.15
C ARG A 253 -21.72 -8.49 -14.82
N GLU A 254 -21.12 -7.33 -14.51
CA GLU A 254 -21.52 -6.05 -15.10
C GLU A 254 -21.00 -5.89 -16.54
N GLU A 255 -19.76 -6.31 -16.84
CA GLU A 255 -19.15 -6.18 -18.17
C GLU A 255 -18.39 -7.47 -18.60
N PRO A 256 -19.10 -8.55 -19.03
CA PRO A 256 -18.47 -9.85 -19.26
C PRO A 256 -17.45 -9.92 -20.40
N THR A 257 -17.50 -8.97 -21.33
CA THR A 257 -16.67 -8.91 -22.55
C THR A 257 -15.30 -8.28 -22.31
N ARG A 258 -15.09 -7.64 -21.15
CA ARG A 258 -13.81 -7.05 -20.77
C ARG A 258 -12.78 -8.14 -20.46
N GLU A 259 -11.49 -7.80 -20.55
CA GLU A 259 -10.41 -8.70 -20.17
C GLU A 259 -10.25 -8.80 -18.65
N TYR A 260 -10.21 -10.01 -18.10
CA TYR A 260 -10.01 -10.27 -16.67
C TYR A 260 -8.74 -11.09 -16.42
N PRO A 261 -8.13 -10.99 -15.23
CA PRO A 261 -6.97 -11.78 -14.85
C PRO A 261 -7.39 -13.22 -14.51
N TRP A 262 -7.84 -13.97 -15.51
CA TRP A 262 -8.48 -15.28 -15.32
C TRP A 262 -7.60 -16.29 -14.58
N ARG A 263 -6.31 -16.31 -14.94
CA ARG A 263 -5.31 -17.21 -14.36
C ARG A 263 -5.11 -16.94 -12.86
N GLU A 264 -5.02 -15.68 -12.49
CA GLU A 264 -4.89 -15.26 -11.09
C GLU A 264 -6.20 -15.38 -10.32
N TRP A 265 -7.33 -15.10 -10.95
CA TRP A 265 -8.63 -15.27 -10.33
C TRP A 265 -8.88 -16.74 -9.99
N GLN A 266 -8.48 -17.66 -10.88
CA GLN A 266 -8.50 -19.09 -10.62
C GLN A 266 -7.65 -19.46 -9.38
N GLU A 267 -6.42 -18.93 -9.27
CA GLU A 267 -5.56 -19.14 -8.09
C GLU A 267 -6.25 -18.63 -6.80
N VAL A 268 -6.82 -17.43 -6.82
CA VAL A 268 -7.53 -16.84 -5.66
C VAL A 268 -8.71 -17.70 -5.22
N LEU A 269 -9.54 -18.16 -6.16
CA LEU A 269 -10.66 -19.06 -5.84
C LEU A 269 -10.17 -20.40 -5.30
N GLY A 270 -9.09 -20.95 -5.87
CA GLY A 270 -8.44 -22.17 -5.41
C GLY A 270 -7.91 -22.05 -3.98
N TYR A 271 -7.25 -20.94 -3.64
CA TYR A 271 -6.76 -20.67 -2.28
C TYR A 271 -7.90 -20.49 -1.26
N LEU A 272 -9.06 -20.01 -1.69
CA LEU A 272 -10.25 -19.92 -0.85
C LEU A 272 -11.01 -21.26 -0.74
N GLY A 273 -10.68 -22.25 -1.57
CA GLY A 273 -11.42 -23.50 -1.67
C GLY A 273 -12.83 -23.33 -2.25
N LEU A 274 -13.05 -22.29 -3.07
CA LEU A 274 -14.36 -21.99 -3.66
C LEU A 274 -14.59 -22.82 -4.94
N GLY A 275 -15.71 -23.53 -4.99
CA GLY A 275 -16.19 -24.28 -6.15
C GLY A 275 -17.49 -23.72 -6.74
N GLY A 276 -18.10 -24.48 -7.64
CA GLY A 276 -19.38 -24.16 -8.28
C GLY A 276 -19.23 -23.48 -9.65
N THR A 277 -20.36 -23.02 -10.19
CA THR A 277 -20.46 -22.56 -11.59
C THR A 277 -19.51 -21.40 -11.92
N LEU A 278 -19.32 -20.45 -10.98
CA LEU A 278 -18.35 -19.37 -11.16
C LEU A 278 -16.92 -19.89 -11.25
N ALA A 279 -16.52 -20.80 -10.36
CA ALA A 279 -15.17 -21.36 -10.34
C ALA A 279 -14.88 -22.20 -11.59
N GLU A 280 -15.88 -22.96 -12.08
CA GLU A 280 -15.80 -23.70 -13.34
C GLU A 280 -15.62 -22.76 -14.54
N GLU A 281 -16.40 -21.67 -14.59
CA GLU A 281 -16.26 -20.66 -15.65
C GLU A 281 -14.89 -19.99 -15.64
N VAL A 282 -14.43 -19.56 -14.46
CA VAL A 282 -13.11 -18.94 -14.29
C VAL A 282 -12.01 -19.92 -14.70
N SER A 283 -12.12 -21.19 -14.32
CA SER A 283 -11.17 -22.25 -14.70
C SER A 283 -11.12 -22.45 -16.21
N ARG A 284 -12.29 -22.52 -16.88
CA ARG A 284 -12.38 -22.61 -18.34
C ARG A 284 -11.75 -21.41 -19.04
N ARG A 285 -12.02 -20.20 -18.56
CA ARG A 285 -11.44 -18.97 -19.12
C ARG A 285 -9.94 -18.88 -18.88
N ALA A 286 -9.47 -19.32 -17.71
CA ALA A 286 -8.05 -19.35 -17.37
C ALA A 286 -7.26 -20.31 -18.27
N ALA A 287 -7.84 -21.46 -18.62
CA ALA A 287 -7.23 -22.42 -19.55
C ALA A 287 -7.10 -21.89 -20.99
N LEU A 288 -7.96 -20.96 -21.39
CA LEU A 288 -7.94 -20.30 -22.70
C LEU A 288 -7.13 -18.98 -22.70
N ALA A 289 -6.76 -18.48 -21.53
CA ALA A 289 -6.02 -17.23 -21.42
C ALA A 289 -4.58 -17.43 -21.93
N PRO A 290 -4.01 -16.43 -22.62
CA PRO A 290 -2.65 -16.53 -23.15
C PRO A 290 -1.64 -16.76 -22.02
N GLU A 291 -0.62 -17.55 -22.32
CA GLU A 291 0.54 -17.64 -21.45
C GLU A 291 1.31 -16.31 -21.43
N GLY A 292 1.78 -15.93 -20.25
CA GLY A 292 2.48 -14.69 -20.03
C GLY A 292 2.89 -14.51 -18.58
N PRO A 293 3.55 -13.38 -18.26
CA PRO A 293 3.93 -13.03 -16.89
C PRO A 293 2.71 -13.07 -15.96
N ARG A 294 2.89 -13.62 -14.77
CA ARG A 294 1.85 -13.63 -13.74
C ARG A 294 1.76 -12.27 -13.06
N ILE A 295 0.56 -11.88 -12.68
CA ILE A 295 0.33 -10.68 -11.87
C ILE A 295 0.80 -10.94 -10.43
N GLY A 296 1.43 -9.94 -9.80
CA GLY A 296 1.74 -9.94 -8.38
C GLY A 296 3.20 -9.71 -8.05
N TYR A 297 3.54 -8.57 -7.44
CA TYR A 297 4.90 -8.28 -7.00
C TYR A 297 5.33 -9.19 -5.83
N ARG A 298 4.40 -9.57 -4.95
CA ARG A 298 4.66 -10.49 -3.83
C ARG A 298 4.93 -11.94 -4.26
N ARG A 299 4.94 -12.23 -5.57
CA ARG A 299 5.52 -13.49 -6.09
C ARG A 299 7.04 -13.48 -6.04
N GLY A 300 7.66 -12.30 -6.03
CA GLY A 300 9.10 -12.11 -5.87
C GLY A 300 9.49 -11.72 -4.44
N SER A 301 10.62 -11.04 -4.32
CA SER A 301 11.12 -10.50 -3.06
C SER A 301 10.54 -9.12 -2.77
N VAL A 302 10.37 -8.83 -1.48
CA VAL A 302 9.85 -7.59 -0.95
C VAL A 302 10.87 -7.01 0.02
N HIS A 303 11.21 -5.74 -0.16
CA HIS A 303 11.94 -4.92 0.81
C HIS A 303 10.93 -4.28 1.75
N VAL A 304 11.09 -4.55 3.04
CA VAL A 304 10.18 -4.09 4.09
C VAL A 304 10.90 -3.07 4.95
N ALA A 305 10.24 -1.92 5.17
CA ALA A 305 10.68 -0.96 6.17
C ALA A 305 10.35 -1.48 7.59
N LEU A 306 11.38 -1.59 8.41
CA LEU A 306 11.32 -2.06 9.80
C LEU A 306 11.34 -0.86 10.77
N PRO A 307 11.02 -1.06 12.07
CA PRO A 307 11.15 -0.02 13.08
C PRO A 307 12.53 0.65 13.08
N GLU A 308 12.59 1.91 13.51
CA GLU A 308 13.83 2.69 13.67
C GLU A 308 14.69 2.88 12.40
N GLY A 309 14.07 2.78 11.22
CA GLY A 309 14.72 3.03 9.93
C GLY A 309 15.54 1.84 9.41
N TRP A 310 15.38 0.67 10.01
CA TRP A 310 15.91 -0.59 9.48
C TRP A 310 15.10 -1.03 8.25
N GLU A 311 15.69 -1.87 7.42
CA GLU A 311 15.03 -2.49 6.28
C GLU A 311 15.54 -3.92 6.07
N ILE A 312 14.69 -4.80 5.53
CA ILE A 312 15.05 -6.19 5.26
C ILE A 312 14.40 -6.68 3.97
N ARG A 313 15.05 -7.60 3.27
CA ARG A 313 14.49 -8.30 2.12
C ARG A 313 13.94 -9.65 2.55
N ILE A 314 12.68 -9.91 2.24
CA ILE A 314 12.00 -11.18 2.51
C ILE A 314 11.29 -11.70 1.26
N PRO A 315 10.98 -13.01 1.19
CA PRO A 315 10.02 -13.53 0.22
C PRO A 315 8.65 -12.87 0.39
N GLY A 316 7.98 -12.50 -0.70
CA GLY A 316 6.64 -11.90 -0.65
C GLY A 316 5.54 -12.85 -0.13
N SER A 317 5.86 -14.14 0.03
CA SER A 317 5.00 -15.18 0.63
C SER A 317 4.82 -15.04 2.15
N LEU A 318 5.70 -14.31 2.83
CA LEU A 318 5.63 -14.15 4.29
C LEU A 318 4.55 -13.12 4.67
N ALA A 319 3.71 -13.49 5.63
CA ALA A 319 2.72 -12.63 6.28
C ALA A 319 3.39 -11.79 7.35
N GLU A 320 3.24 -10.48 7.29
CA GLU A 320 3.87 -9.54 8.22
C GLU A 320 2.91 -9.15 9.36
N GLU A 321 3.45 -9.05 10.56
CA GLU A 321 2.72 -8.64 11.76
C GLU A 321 3.65 -7.82 12.66
N ARG A 322 3.14 -6.71 13.19
CA ARG A 322 3.82 -5.94 14.22
C ARG A 322 3.21 -6.29 15.57
N LEU A 323 4.05 -6.77 16.48
CA LEU A 323 3.64 -7.20 17.81
C LEU A 323 3.60 -6.00 18.77
N GLY A 324 2.83 -6.14 19.86
CA GLY A 324 2.63 -5.07 20.84
C GLY A 324 3.88 -4.70 21.65
N ASP A 325 4.90 -5.56 21.65
CA ASP A 325 6.23 -5.33 22.25
C ASP A 325 7.16 -4.49 21.35
N GLY A 326 6.66 -4.02 20.20
CA GLY A 326 7.44 -3.26 19.23
C GLY A 326 8.23 -4.12 18.25
N SER A 327 8.26 -5.46 18.44
CA SER A 327 8.90 -6.37 17.51
C SER A 327 8.07 -6.56 16.23
N TRP A 328 8.76 -6.95 15.17
CA TRP A 328 8.18 -7.25 13.88
C TRP A 328 8.42 -8.72 13.54
N VAL A 329 7.43 -9.39 12.96
CA VAL A 329 7.53 -10.76 12.52
C VAL A 329 6.96 -10.92 11.12
N ALA A 330 7.60 -11.74 10.29
CA ALA A 330 7.06 -12.20 9.03
C ALA A 330 7.12 -13.73 8.95
N ARG A 331 6.01 -14.40 8.60
CA ARG A 331 5.92 -15.87 8.67
C ARG A 331 5.07 -16.50 7.57
N ASP A 332 5.42 -17.72 7.21
CA ASP A 332 4.53 -18.65 6.52
C ASP A 332 4.44 -19.99 7.29
N HIS A 333 4.02 -21.07 6.63
CA HIS A 333 3.90 -22.39 7.28
C HIS A 333 5.25 -23.03 7.65
N ARG A 334 6.33 -22.62 6.98
CA ARG A 334 7.65 -23.28 7.06
C ARG A 334 8.73 -22.35 7.60
N ARG A 335 8.55 -21.04 7.42
CA ARG A 335 9.56 -20.01 7.65
C ARG A 335 9.05 -18.90 8.55
N SER A 336 9.94 -18.33 9.35
CA SER A 336 9.68 -17.09 10.08
C SER A 336 10.92 -16.20 10.14
N VAL A 337 10.70 -14.90 10.14
CA VAL A 337 11.70 -13.87 10.36
C VAL A 337 11.18 -12.97 11.46
N ARG A 338 11.91 -12.83 12.57
CA ARG A 338 11.60 -11.90 13.66
C ARG A 338 12.69 -10.85 13.76
N PHE A 339 12.28 -9.60 13.90
CA PHE A 339 13.14 -8.46 14.11
C PHE A 339 12.76 -7.73 15.39
N VAL A 340 13.75 -7.45 16.24
CA VAL A 340 13.57 -6.73 17.50
C VAL A 340 14.62 -5.61 17.56
N PRO A 341 14.21 -4.33 17.56
CA PRO A 341 15.14 -3.24 17.86
C PRO A 341 15.57 -3.35 19.34
N LEU A 342 16.86 -3.15 19.62
CA LEU A 342 17.39 -3.21 20.98
C LEU A 342 17.77 -1.81 21.46
N GLU A 343 17.39 -1.46 22.69
CA GLU A 343 17.87 -0.26 23.36
C GLU A 343 19.32 -0.45 23.86
N ASP A 344 20.03 0.66 24.12
CA ASP A 344 21.48 0.70 24.40
C ASP A 344 21.94 0.00 25.70
N ALA A 345 21.11 -0.81 26.34
CA ALA A 345 21.40 -1.44 27.64
C ALA A 345 21.30 -2.98 27.70
N GLU A 346 20.88 -3.69 26.64
CA GLU A 346 20.80 -5.15 26.71
C GLU A 346 21.99 -5.84 26.01
N ASP A 347 22.92 -6.35 26.80
CA ASP A 347 23.88 -7.36 26.36
C ASP A 347 23.14 -8.69 26.18
N ILE A 348 22.43 -8.83 25.06
CA ILE A 348 21.92 -10.13 24.63
C ILE A 348 23.07 -10.87 23.97
N ALA A 349 23.83 -11.61 24.77
CA ALA A 349 24.71 -12.66 24.24
C ALA A 349 23.83 -13.76 23.62
N PRO A 350 24.16 -14.31 22.44
CA PRO A 350 23.44 -15.47 21.92
C PRO A 350 23.48 -16.61 22.96
N ALA A 351 22.31 -17.12 23.32
CA ALA A 351 22.17 -18.10 24.38
C ALA A 351 22.73 -19.47 23.97
N SER A 352 23.72 -19.88 24.75
CA SER A 352 24.13 -21.23 25.16
C SER A 352 24.74 -22.24 24.18
N SER A 353 25.57 -23.05 24.83
CA SER A 353 26.45 -24.12 24.41
C SER A 353 25.73 -25.35 23.86
N GLU A 354 25.44 -25.36 22.57
CA GLU A 354 24.97 -26.56 21.86
C GLU A 354 26.01 -27.05 20.85
N ARG A 355 26.09 -28.38 20.69
CA ARG A 355 27.22 -29.08 20.06
C ARG A 355 27.32 -28.92 18.53
N ARG A 356 26.50 -28.07 17.90
CA ARG A 356 26.52 -27.77 16.45
C ARG A 356 26.05 -26.34 16.15
N VAL A 357 26.68 -25.35 16.77
CA VAL A 357 26.46 -23.94 16.43
C VAL A 357 27.55 -23.50 15.44
N LEU A 358 27.14 -23.02 14.26
CA LEU A 358 28.04 -22.32 13.36
C LEU A 358 28.02 -20.82 13.69
N GLU A 359 29.17 -20.27 14.08
CA GLU A 359 29.37 -18.84 14.28
C GLU A 359 29.70 -18.17 12.95
N LEU A 360 28.94 -17.12 12.60
CA LEU A 360 29.01 -16.44 11.33
C LEU A 360 29.17 -14.94 11.55
N GLU A 361 30.01 -14.30 10.75
CA GLU A 361 30.12 -12.85 10.71
C GLU A 361 29.65 -12.30 9.36
N HIS A 362 28.99 -11.14 9.40
CA HIS A 362 28.62 -10.38 8.21
C HIS A 362 29.04 -8.93 8.40
N ARG A 363 29.64 -8.35 7.36
CA ARG A 363 29.93 -6.91 7.26
C ARG A 363 29.43 -6.41 5.91
N GLY A 364 28.28 -5.77 5.93
CA GLY A 364 27.76 -4.97 4.82
C GLY A 364 28.36 -3.56 4.84
N ALA A 365 27.85 -2.71 3.94
CA ALA A 365 28.30 -1.32 3.85
C ALA A 365 27.93 -0.49 5.09
N ARG A 366 26.79 -0.78 5.72
CA ARG A 366 26.25 -0.01 6.86
C ARG A 366 25.95 -0.87 8.09
N VAL A 367 25.63 -2.15 7.88
CA VAL A 367 25.28 -3.09 8.94
C VAL A 367 26.40 -4.12 9.08
N SER A 368 26.78 -4.39 10.32
CA SER A 368 27.62 -5.54 10.67
C SER A 368 26.88 -6.42 11.67
N GLY A 369 27.07 -7.73 11.61
CA GLY A 369 26.42 -8.63 12.55
C GLY A 369 27.18 -9.91 12.80
N ARG A 370 26.85 -10.54 13.92
CA ARG A 370 27.28 -11.89 14.29
C ARG A 370 26.05 -12.76 14.43
N ALA A 371 26.10 -13.97 13.90
CA ALA A 371 25.00 -14.91 13.96
C ALA A 371 25.45 -16.30 14.40
N SER A 372 24.63 -16.93 15.22
CA SER A 372 24.69 -18.36 15.49
C SER A 372 23.64 -19.06 14.63
N LEU A 373 24.07 -20.08 13.90
CA LEU A 373 23.19 -20.96 13.12
C LEU A 373 23.11 -22.32 13.80
N HIS A 374 21.91 -22.69 14.20
CA HIS A 374 21.53 -24.01 14.70
C HIS A 374 20.71 -24.73 13.63
N MET A 375 21.03 -26.01 13.39
CA MET A 375 20.38 -26.83 12.37
C MET A 375 20.09 -28.22 12.90
N GLU A 376 18.80 -28.50 13.09
CA GLU A 376 18.27 -29.84 13.30
C GLU A 376 17.12 -30.11 12.31
N PRO A 377 16.89 -31.36 11.88
CA PRO A 377 15.77 -31.67 10.99
C PRO A 377 14.44 -31.23 11.62
N GLY A 378 13.70 -30.34 10.95
CA GLY A 378 12.43 -29.78 11.43
C GLY A 378 12.57 -28.54 12.33
N GLU A 379 13.78 -28.20 12.78
CA GLU A 379 14.04 -27.02 13.60
C GLU A 379 15.42 -26.42 13.25
N CYS A 380 15.43 -25.54 12.24
CA CYS A 380 16.60 -24.73 11.92
C CYS A 380 16.38 -23.28 12.34
N ARG A 381 17.40 -22.66 12.95
CA ARG A 381 17.32 -21.31 13.50
C ARG A 381 18.64 -20.57 13.39
N LEU A 382 18.59 -19.41 12.76
CA LEU A 382 19.65 -18.42 12.74
C LEU A 382 19.28 -17.29 13.71
N THR A 383 20.16 -16.98 14.66
CA THR A 383 19.99 -15.87 15.61
C THR A 383 21.15 -14.90 15.45
N ALA A 384 20.86 -13.67 15.05
CA ALA A 384 21.86 -12.67 14.71
C ALA A 384 21.70 -11.37 15.50
N LEU A 385 22.81 -10.89 16.04
CA LEU A 385 22.92 -9.55 16.62
C LEU A 385 23.56 -8.62 15.57
N CYS A 386 22.81 -7.59 15.19
CA CYS A 386 23.18 -6.65 14.12
C CYS A 386 23.42 -5.25 14.67
N HIS A 387 24.38 -4.53 14.10
CA HIS A 387 24.84 -3.20 14.51
C HIS A 387 24.87 -2.25 13.32
N ALA A 388 24.34 -1.04 13.51
CA ALA A 388 24.37 0.06 12.55
C ALA A 388 24.66 1.40 13.27
N GLY A 389 25.93 1.74 13.41
CA GLY A 389 26.38 2.85 14.25
C GLY A 389 26.07 2.56 15.72
N THR A 390 25.28 3.42 16.36
CA THR A 390 24.83 3.23 17.76
C THR A 390 23.60 2.35 17.90
N ARG A 391 22.92 1.97 16.82
CA ARG A 391 21.70 1.14 16.91
C ARG A 391 22.04 -0.35 16.82
N ARG A 392 21.30 -1.14 17.59
CA ARG A 392 21.39 -2.60 17.60
C ARG A 392 20.04 -3.23 17.33
N ALA A 393 20.05 -4.42 16.75
CA ALA A 393 18.85 -5.21 16.54
C ALA A 393 19.13 -6.70 16.62
N LEU A 394 18.16 -7.45 17.11
CA LEU A 394 18.13 -8.91 17.05
C LEU A 394 17.31 -9.34 15.83
N CYS A 395 17.90 -10.16 14.97
CA CYS A 395 17.25 -10.80 13.84
C CYS A 395 17.25 -12.32 14.05
N VAL A 396 16.07 -12.93 14.04
CA VAL A 396 15.92 -14.39 14.14
C VAL A 396 15.26 -14.90 12.88
N VAL A 397 15.90 -15.85 12.20
CA VAL A 397 15.35 -16.52 11.02
C VAL A 397 15.16 -18.01 11.34
N SER A 398 13.93 -18.49 11.27
CA SER A 398 13.57 -19.88 11.54
C SER A 398 13.03 -20.55 10.28
N PHE A 399 13.38 -21.81 10.08
CA PHE A 399 12.98 -22.62 8.93
C PHE A 399 12.99 -24.11 9.29
N ASP A 400 12.24 -24.94 8.56
CA ASP A 400 12.08 -26.37 8.87
C ASP A 400 13.03 -27.29 8.07
N ASP A 401 13.62 -26.78 6.99
CA ASP A 401 14.38 -27.55 6.01
C ASP A 401 15.83 -27.08 5.89
N PRO A 402 16.82 -27.90 6.28
CA PRO A 402 18.24 -27.57 6.21
C PRO A 402 18.72 -27.03 4.86
N ASP A 403 18.09 -27.42 3.74
CA ASP A 403 18.46 -26.95 2.40
C ASP A 403 18.13 -25.45 2.18
N GLU A 404 17.35 -24.84 3.07
CA GLU A 404 17.02 -23.41 3.05
C GLU A 404 18.05 -22.54 3.77
N GLN A 405 19.20 -23.09 4.17
CA GLN A 405 20.28 -22.35 4.80
C GLN A 405 20.67 -21.09 4.02
N ASP A 406 20.83 -21.18 2.70
CA ASP A 406 21.22 -20.04 1.86
C ASP A 406 20.17 -18.93 1.85
N TRP A 407 18.88 -19.29 1.92
CA TRP A 407 17.80 -18.34 2.07
C TRP A 407 17.87 -17.61 3.42
N ALA A 408 18.10 -18.35 4.51
CA ALA A 408 18.20 -17.76 5.85
C ALA A 408 19.38 -16.80 5.96
N LEU A 409 20.54 -17.20 5.43
CA LEU A 409 21.72 -16.36 5.34
C LEU A 409 21.49 -15.14 4.45
N GLY A 410 20.86 -15.32 3.30
CA GLY A 410 20.52 -14.22 2.38
C GLY A 410 19.57 -13.20 3.02
N THR A 411 18.55 -13.68 3.74
CA THR A 411 17.59 -12.85 4.46
C THR A 411 18.27 -12.03 5.55
N TRP A 412 19.07 -12.67 6.42
CA TRP A 412 19.83 -11.95 7.45
C TRP A 412 20.81 -10.93 6.85
N ARG A 413 21.58 -11.32 5.83
CA ARG A 413 22.56 -10.44 5.17
C ARG A 413 21.92 -9.30 4.37
N SER A 414 20.61 -9.38 4.10
CA SER A 414 19.87 -8.30 3.47
C SER A 414 19.44 -7.20 4.44
N LEU A 415 19.59 -7.42 5.75
CA LEU A 415 19.27 -6.43 6.75
C LEU A 415 20.17 -5.20 6.58
N ASP A 416 19.54 -4.06 6.35
CA ASP A 416 20.22 -2.79 6.14
C ASP A 416 19.53 -1.69 6.97
N ARG A 417 20.08 -0.49 6.95
CA ARG A 417 19.49 0.69 7.58
C ARG A 417 19.52 1.86 6.62
N ALA A 418 18.38 2.50 6.41
CA ALA A 418 18.29 3.70 5.60
C ALA A 418 19.08 4.85 6.26
N ILE A 419 19.77 5.65 5.46
CA ILE A 419 20.38 6.89 5.93
C ILE A 419 19.22 7.81 6.36
N ALA A 420 19.23 8.28 7.60
CA ALA A 420 18.36 9.39 7.98
C ALA A 420 18.71 10.58 7.08
N ALA A 421 17.82 10.91 6.16
CA ALA A 421 17.95 12.07 5.27
C ALA A 421 17.81 13.36 6.07
#